data_AF-A0A496N581-F1
#
_entry.id   AF-A0A496N581-F1
#
_cell.length_a   1.000
_cell.length_b   1.000
_cell.length_c   1.000
_cell.angle_alpha   90.00
_cell.angle_beta   90.00
_cell.angle_gamma   90.00
#
_symmetry.space_group_name_H-M   'P 1'
#
loop_
_entity.id
_entity.type
_entity.pdbx_description
1 polymer ?
#
loop_
_entity_poly.entity_id
_entity_poly.type
_entity_poly.pdbx_seq_one_letter_code
_entity_poly.pdbx_strand_id
1 'polypeptide(L)'
;MPLYENALEIIRQNLEQLQNGERPRFQAIGKLTDEQLNTINQKQFEKGLPTVECNEILYMGRHHYNSRVVQDGYTISDLLKQIESVLAESSVIE
;
A
#
# COMPACT_ATOMS: atom_id res chain seq x y z
N MET A 1 11.33 0.67 -4.05
CA MET A 1 10.74 -0.21 -3.04
C MET A 1 10.29 -1.47 -3.76
N PRO A 2 10.92 -2.64 -3.51
CA PRO A 2 10.54 -3.86 -4.20
C PRO A 2 9.16 -4.35 -3.73
N LEU A 3 8.24 -4.51 -4.68
CA LEU A 3 7.00 -5.26 -4.46
C LEU A 3 7.27 -6.77 -4.58
N TYR A 4 6.42 -7.56 -3.93
CA TYR A 4 6.36 -9.00 -4.23
C TYR A 4 5.72 -9.25 -5.60
N GLU A 5 6.09 -10.35 -6.25
CA GLU A 5 5.58 -10.68 -7.61
C GLU A 5 4.05 -10.69 -7.70
N ASN A 6 3.38 -11.12 -6.63
CA ASN A 6 1.92 -11.21 -6.54
C ASN A 6 1.26 -9.99 -5.88
N ALA A 7 1.98 -8.88 -5.68
CA ALA A 7 1.46 -7.71 -4.97
C ALA A 7 0.18 -7.13 -5.60
N LEU A 8 0.18 -6.93 -6.93
CA LEU A 8 -1.00 -6.38 -7.63
C LEU A 8 -2.21 -7.31 -7.57
N GLU A 9 -1.96 -8.62 -7.58
CA GLU A 9 -3.01 -9.64 -7.42
C GLU A 9 -3.64 -9.57 -6.02
N ILE A 10 -2.80 -9.51 -4.98
CA ILE A 10 -3.26 -9.34 -3.59
C ILE A 10 -4.09 -8.06 -3.43
N ILE A 11 -3.61 -6.95 -3.99
CA ILE A 11 -4.30 -5.65 -3.93
C ILE A 11 -5.67 -5.76 -4.59
N ARG A 12 -5.74 -6.33 -5.80
CA ARG A 12 -6.99 -6.54 -6.52
C ARG A 12 -7.97 -7.37 -5.70
N GLN A 13 -7.54 -8.53 -5.23
CA GLN A 13 -8.40 -9.44 -4.44
C GLN A 13 -8.95 -8.76 -3.19
N ASN A 14 -8.13 -7.98 -2.49
CA ASN A 14 -8.59 -7.23 -1.33
C ASN A 14 -9.66 -6.18 -1.69
N LEU A 15 -9.50 -5.48 -2.83
CA LEU A 15 -10.47 -4.49 -3.31
C LEU A 15 -11.78 -5.14 -3.77
N GLU A 16 -11.72 -6.29 -4.43
CA GLU A 16 -12.88 -7.07 -4.84
C GLU A 16 -13.65 -7.63 -3.64
N GLN A 17 -12.95 -8.13 -2.62
CA GLN A 17 -13.58 -8.53 -1.34
C GLN A 17 -14.34 -7.35 -0.71
N LEU A 18 -13.76 -6.15 -0.70
CA LEU A 18 -14.45 -4.96 -0.19
C LEU A 18 -15.71 -4.61 -1.01
N GLN A 19 -15.63 -4.75 -2.33
CA GLN A 19 -16.79 -4.56 -3.21
C GLN A 19 -17.92 -5.54 -2.93
N ASN A 20 -17.58 -6.78 -2.56
CA ASN A 20 -18.55 -7.80 -2.17
C ASN A 20 -19.08 -7.65 -0.73
N GLY A 21 -18.68 -6.58 -0.02
CA GLY A 21 -19.07 -6.33 1.37
C GLY A 21 -18.30 -7.19 2.38
N GLU A 22 -17.25 -7.87 1.95
CA GLU A 22 -16.40 -8.70 2.80
C GLU A 22 -15.32 -7.87 3.50
N ARG A 23 -14.62 -8.52 4.44
CA ARG A 23 -13.53 -7.89 5.19
C ARG A 23 -12.18 -8.54 4.83
N PRO A 24 -11.39 -7.93 3.93
CA PRO A 24 -10.06 -8.45 3.61
C PRO A 24 -9.12 -8.41 4.82
N ARG A 25 -8.17 -9.33 4.81
CA ARG A 25 -7.06 -9.38 5.77
C ARG A 25 -5.92 -8.47 5.30
N PHE A 26 -5.10 -8.03 6.24
CA PHE A 26 -3.82 -7.42 5.90
C PHE A 26 -2.91 -8.46 5.25
N GLN A 27 -2.40 -8.14 4.07
CA GLN A 27 -1.49 -9.00 3.32
C GLN A 27 -0.23 -8.22 2.95
N ALA A 28 0.93 -8.86 3.01
CA ALA A 28 2.19 -8.25 2.64
C ALA A 28 2.29 -8.12 1.11
N ILE A 29 2.66 -6.94 0.62
CA ILE A 29 2.75 -6.62 -0.82
C ILE A 29 4.17 -6.22 -1.26
N GLY A 30 5.11 -6.10 -0.32
CA GLY A 30 6.47 -5.71 -0.60
C GLY A 30 7.25 -5.39 0.66
N LYS A 31 8.46 -4.84 0.47
CA LYS A 31 9.34 -4.43 1.56
C LYS A 31 9.94 -3.06 1.31
N LEU A 32 10.15 -2.31 2.39
CA LEU A 32 11.03 -1.15 2.41
C LEU A 32 12.47 -1.61 2.18
N THR A 33 13.24 -0.84 1.42
CA THR A 33 14.70 -1.03 1.39
C THR A 33 15.30 -0.62 2.72
N ASP A 34 16.52 -1.07 3.03
CA ASP A 34 17.21 -0.71 4.27
C ASP A 34 17.36 0.80 4.41
N GLU A 35 17.67 1.50 3.31
CA GLU A 35 17.75 2.97 3.26
C GLU A 35 16.41 3.64 3.59
N GLN A 36 15.30 3.13 3.04
CA GLN A 36 13.95 3.64 3.32
C GLN A 36 13.57 3.41 4.78
N LEU A 37 13.85 2.21 5.31
CA LEU A 37 13.56 1.88 6.71
C LEU A 37 14.38 2.75 7.67
N ASN A 38 15.68 2.94 7.39
CA ASN A 38 16.54 3.81 8.18
C ASN A 38 16.04 5.26 8.18
N THR A 39 15.63 5.77 7.02
CA THR A 39 15.05 7.12 6.90
C THR A 39 13.78 7.27 7.72
N ILE A 40 12.90 6.26 7.71
CA ILE A 40 11.68 6.25 8.53
C ILE A 40 12.03 6.22 10.02
N ASN A 41 12.96 5.36 10.43
CA ASN A 41 13.38 5.23 11.82
C ASN A 41 14.05 6.50 12.36
N GLN A 42 14.81 7.23 11.53
CA GLN A 42 15.33 8.55 11.89
C GLN A 42 14.20 9.53 12.20
N LYS A 43 13.17 9.60 11.34
CA LYS A 43 11.98 10.45 11.58
C LYS A 43 11.18 10.02 12.81
N GLN A 44 11.10 8.71 13.09
CA GLN A 44 10.46 8.21 14.31
C GLN A 44 11.22 8.67 15.56
N PHE A 45 12.54 8.55 15.55
CA PHE A 45 13.41 8.99 16.64
C PHE A 45 13.28 10.49 16.93
N GLU A 46 13.28 11.34 15.89
CA GLU A 46 13.05 12.79 16.02
C GLU A 46 11.71 13.14 16.67
N LYS A 47 10.70 12.27 16.51
CA LYS A 47 9.36 12.42 17.09
C LYS A 47 9.22 11.73 18.45
N GLY A 48 10.26 11.08 18.96
CA GLY A 48 10.20 10.28 20.19
C GLY A 48 9.32 9.04 20.07
N LEU A 49 9.15 8.50 18.85
CA LEU A 49 8.36 7.31 18.57
C LEU A 49 9.24 6.05 18.48
N PRO A 50 8.68 4.86 18.76
CA PRO A 50 9.41 3.60 18.63
C PRO A 50 9.91 3.37 17.20
N THR A 51 11.04 2.66 17.11
CA THR A 51 11.59 2.14 15.85
C THR A 51 10.66 1.11 15.24
N VAL A 52 10.55 1.17 13.92
CA VAL A 52 9.90 0.16 13.09
C VAL A 52 10.89 -1.00 12.90
N GLU A 53 10.49 -2.19 13.36
CA GLU A 53 11.33 -3.41 13.32
C GLU A 53 11.11 -4.25 12.05
N CYS A 54 9.93 -4.16 11.45
CA CYS A 54 9.57 -4.93 10.25
C CYS A 54 9.51 -4.03 9.03
N ASN A 55 10.22 -4.42 7.97
CA ASN A 55 10.23 -3.68 6.70
C ASN A 55 9.09 -4.07 5.76
N GLU A 56 8.22 -5.00 6.14
CA GLU A 56 7.10 -5.42 5.28
C GLU A 56 6.03 -4.36 5.15
N ILE A 57 5.47 -4.28 3.96
CA ILE A 57 4.40 -3.35 3.61
C ILE A 57 3.11 -4.14 3.55
N LEU A 58 2.20 -3.81 4.45
CA LEU A 58 0.90 -4.47 4.55
C LEU A 58 -0.18 -3.66 3.83
N TYR A 59 -1.04 -4.35 3.09
CA TYR A 59 -2.16 -3.76 2.39
C TYR A 59 -3.49 -4.42 2.78
N MET A 60 -4.51 -3.59 3.01
CA MET A 60 -5.91 -4.00 3.21
C MET A 60 -6.86 -3.26 2.24
N GLY A 61 -6.56 -2.00 1.90
CA GLY A 61 -7.28 -1.26 0.86
C GLY A 61 -8.59 -0.57 1.28
N ARG A 62 -9.13 -0.77 2.48
CA ARG A 62 -10.44 -0.22 2.90
C ARG A 62 -10.58 1.29 2.74
N HIS A 63 -9.59 2.05 3.21
CA HIS A 63 -9.62 3.52 3.05
C HIS A 63 -9.57 3.91 1.57
N HIS A 64 -8.73 3.23 0.78
CA HIS A 64 -8.55 3.54 -0.64
C HIS A 64 -9.82 3.22 -1.43
N TYR A 65 -10.45 2.08 -1.16
CA TYR A 65 -11.73 1.69 -1.73
C TYR A 65 -12.83 2.71 -1.39
N ASN A 66 -12.99 3.06 -0.12
CA ASN A 66 -14.02 4.00 0.31
C ASN A 66 -13.84 5.39 -0.33
N SER A 67 -12.61 5.89 -0.36
CA SER A 67 -12.33 7.20 -0.97
C SER A 67 -12.48 7.17 -2.48
N ARG A 68 -11.86 6.22 -3.17
CA ARG A 68 -11.79 6.25 -4.64
C ARG A 68 -13.00 5.63 -5.30
N VAL A 69 -13.47 4.48 -4.81
CA VAL A 69 -14.58 3.76 -5.44
C VAL A 69 -15.92 4.28 -4.95
N VAL A 70 -16.10 4.43 -3.64
CA VAL A 70 -17.40 4.81 -3.06
C VAL A 70 -17.65 6.32 -3.15
N GLN A 71 -16.66 7.16 -2.83
CA GLN A 71 -16.84 8.62 -2.83
C GLN A 71 -16.58 9.24 -4.21
N ASP A 72 -15.46 8.90 -4.85
CA ASP A 72 -15.05 9.53 -6.12
C ASP A 72 -15.60 8.80 -7.38
N GLY A 73 -16.18 7.61 -7.23
CA GLY A 73 -16.80 6.85 -8.33
C GLY A 73 -15.83 6.16 -9.29
N TYR A 74 -14.56 6.01 -8.93
CA TYR A 74 -13.58 5.26 -9.73
C TYR A 74 -13.89 3.77 -9.76
N THR A 75 -13.49 3.09 -10.84
CA THR A 75 -13.52 1.62 -10.87
C THR A 75 -12.32 1.04 -10.11
N ILE A 76 -12.41 -0.23 -9.68
CA ILE A 76 -11.25 -0.95 -9.12
C ILE A 76 -10.09 -0.98 -10.11
N SER A 77 -10.38 -1.10 -11.42
CA SER A 77 -9.35 -1.07 -12.46
C SER A 77 -8.62 0.28 -12.54
N ASP A 78 -9.34 1.40 -12.38
CA ASP A 78 -8.71 2.72 -12.32
C ASP A 78 -7.83 2.85 -11.08
N LEU A 79 -8.32 2.34 -9.95
CA LEU A 79 -7.58 2.34 -8.69
C LEU A 79 -6.30 1.51 -8.78
N LEU A 80 -6.34 0.33 -9.40
CA LEU A 80 -5.17 -0.51 -9.62
C LEU A 80 -4.12 0.20 -10.49
N LYS A 81 -4.52 0.88 -11.56
CA LYS A 81 -3.61 1.66 -12.40
C LYS A 81 -2.94 2.79 -11.63
N GLN A 82 -3.68 3.49 -10.77
CA GLN A 82 -3.11 4.54 -9.91
C GLN A 82 -2.08 3.96 -8.95
N ILE A 83 -2.40 2.83 -8.31
CA ILE A 83 -1.49 2.14 -7.39
C ILE A 83 -0.22 1.68 -8.13
N GLU A 84 -0.37 1.04 -9.28
CA GLU A 84 0.75 0.59 -10.12
C GLU A 84 1.66 1.75 -10.52
N SER A 85 1.10 2.88 -10.93
CA SER A 85 1.86 4.07 -11.30
C SER A 85 2.66 4.68 -10.14
N VAL A 86 2.13 4.61 -8.91
CA VAL A 86 2.82 5.14 -7.72
C VAL A 86 3.88 4.15 -7.20
N LEU A 87 3.69 2.85 -7.43
CA LEU A 87 4.62 1.82 -6.98
C LEU A 87 5.71 1.48 -8.01
N ALA A 88 5.62 1.99 -9.23
CA ALA A 88 6.65 1.82 -10.24
C ALA A 88 8.01 2.35 -9.74
N GLU A 89 9.10 1.67 -10.10
CA GLU A 89 10.46 2.09 -9.70
C GLU A 89 10.84 3.49 -10.18
N SER A 90 10.20 3.95 -11.26
CA SER A 90 10.35 5.30 -11.83
C SER A 90 9.47 6.36 -11.17
N SER A 91 8.67 6.00 -10.17
CA SER A 91 7.79 6.95 -9.50
C SER A 91 8.63 7.96 -8.70
N VAL A 92 8.44 9.24 -9.00
CA VAL A 92 9.07 10.36 -8.29
C VAL A 92 8.00 11.01 -7.42
N ILE A 93 8.28 11.13 -6.13
CA ILE A 93 7.46 11.95 -5.22
C ILE A 93 8.15 13.31 -5.17
N GLU A 94 7.52 14.32 -5.80
CA GLU A 94 7.93 15.73 -5.68
C GLU A 94 7.60 16.32 -4.31
#